data_AF-A0A2W4KE10-F1
#
_entry.id   AF-A0A2W4KE10-F1
#
_cell.length_a   1.000
_cell.length_b   1.000
_cell.length_c   1.000
_cell.angle_alpha   90.00
_cell.angle_beta   90.00
_cell.angle_gamma   90.00
#
_symmetry.space_group_name_H-M   'P 1'
#
loop_
_entity.id
_entity.type
_entity.pdbx_description
1 polymer ?
#
loop_
_entity_poly.entity_id
_entity_poly.type
_entity_poly.pdbx_seq_one_letter_code
_entity_poly.pdbx_strand_id
1 'polypeptide(L)'
;MKDTRDVMKIAKMGRYKFGVGLTEGEMAYALSRLGFKVIYTTISTEQDDLNYLQDPVGIITKKYKDHKYKDFVKDGIWNDSKQNVSFDFYDTTIPKKILESKEIEKIYEIDIISVIEKYQNEDTLFILGLNANVLYGREPQEGISGGHVVLCKGYKDGMFEIYDPGPYEKPDFIPKDTVLAAMKDLSKDYNVYVIVNQH
;
A
#
# COMPACT_ATOMS: atom_id res chain seq x y z
N MET A 1 22.97 5.93 -1.24
CA MET A 1 22.48 4.72 -1.98
C MET A 1 22.66 3.40 -1.22
N LYS A 2 23.58 3.29 -0.24
CA LYS A 2 23.70 2.14 0.66
C LYS A 2 22.51 2.07 1.64
N ASP A 3 22.20 3.22 2.26
CA ASP A 3 21.20 3.33 3.32
C ASP A 3 19.78 2.92 2.89
N THR A 4 19.33 3.30 1.70
CA THR A 4 17.99 2.92 1.20
C THR A 4 17.86 1.41 1.00
N ARG A 5 18.92 0.73 0.58
CA ARG A 5 18.90 -0.74 0.35
C ARG A 5 18.94 -1.51 1.66
N ASP A 6 19.65 -0.99 2.65
CA ASP A 6 19.70 -1.58 3.99
C ASP A 6 18.34 -1.47 4.69
N VAL A 7 17.67 -0.31 4.59
CA VAL A 7 16.29 -0.14 5.07
C VAL A 7 15.32 -1.08 4.35
N MET A 8 15.43 -1.22 3.02
CA MET A 8 14.62 -2.19 2.25
C MET A 8 14.86 -3.63 2.70
N LYS A 9 16.13 -3.99 3.01
CA LYS A 9 16.47 -5.32 3.52
C LYS A 9 15.84 -5.56 4.88
N ILE A 10 15.82 -4.56 5.77
CA ILE A 10 15.16 -4.62 7.08
C ILE A 10 13.64 -4.76 6.90
N ALA A 11 13.01 -3.90 6.11
CA ALA A 11 11.56 -3.90 5.90
C ALA A 11 11.08 -5.22 5.25
N LYS A 12 11.87 -5.80 4.35
CA LYS A 12 11.58 -7.14 3.78
C LYS A 12 12.06 -8.31 4.65
N MET A 13 12.56 -8.05 5.86
CA MET A 13 13.07 -9.05 6.81
C MET A 13 14.11 -9.98 6.18
N GLY A 14 15.09 -9.41 5.51
CA GLY A 14 16.18 -10.13 4.86
C GLY A 14 15.83 -10.73 3.49
N ARG A 15 14.57 -10.65 3.03
CA ARG A 15 14.13 -11.26 1.75
C ARG A 15 14.32 -10.35 0.53
N TYR A 16 14.80 -9.11 0.72
CA TYR A 16 15.03 -8.18 -0.38
C TYR A 16 16.02 -8.74 -1.42
N LYS A 17 15.60 -8.67 -2.68
CA LYS A 17 16.40 -8.85 -3.90
C LYS A 17 16.39 -7.52 -4.67
N PHE A 18 17.47 -7.22 -5.39
CA PHE A 18 17.54 -6.01 -6.20
C PHE A 18 16.37 -5.96 -7.21
N GLY A 19 15.74 -4.78 -7.33
CA GLY A 19 14.60 -4.55 -8.21
C GLY A 19 13.23 -4.94 -7.64
N VAL A 20 13.15 -5.54 -6.43
CA VAL A 20 11.85 -5.89 -5.82
C VAL A 20 11.31 -4.72 -4.99
N GLY A 21 10.10 -4.26 -5.29
CA GLY A 21 9.42 -3.18 -4.59
C GLY A 21 8.96 -3.56 -3.18
N LEU A 22 8.74 -2.58 -2.31
CA LEU A 22 8.24 -2.76 -0.95
C LEU A 22 6.74 -2.49 -0.91
N THR A 23 5.95 -3.41 -0.38
CA THR A 23 4.48 -3.22 -0.24
C THR A 23 4.12 -2.55 1.07
N GLU A 24 2.91 -1.99 1.15
CA GLU A 24 2.36 -1.39 2.38
C GLU A 24 2.30 -2.44 3.51
N GLY A 25 1.93 -3.67 3.18
CA GLY A 25 1.91 -4.78 4.13
C GLY A 25 3.30 -5.15 4.67
N GLU A 26 4.33 -5.08 3.83
CA GLU A 26 5.72 -5.28 4.27
C GLU A 26 6.18 -4.18 5.23
N MET A 27 5.88 -2.92 4.91
CA MET A 27 6.17 -1.79 5.79
C MET A 27 5.46 -1.95 7.14
N ALA A 28 4.14 -2.20 7.10
CA ALA A 28 3.33 -2.34 8.30
C ALA A 28 3.77 -3.53 9.17
N TYR A 29 4.06 -4.69 8.56
CA TYR A 29 4.53 -5.83 9.33
C TYR A 29 5.89 -5.57 9.98
N ALA A 30 6.83 -4.94 9.26
CA ALA A 30 8.12 -4.55 9.82
C ALA A 30 7.97 -3.58 11.01
N LEU A 31 7.12 -2.56 10.88
CA LEU A 31 6.82 -1.63 11.97
C LEU A 31 6.21 -2.33 13.18
N SER A 32 5.36 -3.34 12.98
CA SER A 32 4.82 -4.14 14.09
C SER A 32 5.92 -4.89 14.85
N ARG A 33 6.99 -5.32 14.16
CA ARG A 33 8.15 -5.96 14.81
C ARG A 33 9.06 -4.97 15.53
N LEU A 34 8.93 -3.67 15.23
CA LEU A 34 9.65 -2.58 15.90
C LEU A 34 8.88 -2.01 17.11
N GLY A 35 7.73 -2.58 17.46
CA GLY A 35 6.96 -2.21 18.65
C GLY A 35 5.80 -1.25 18.40
N PHE A 36 5.59 -0.79 17.17
CA PHE A 36 4.41 0.01 16.84
C PHE A 36 3.14 -0.84 16.88
N LYS A 37 2.04 -0.30 17.40
CA LYS A 37 0.73 -0.93 17.20
C LYS A 37 0.34 -0.74 15.73
N VAL A 38 -0.06 -1.83 15.09
CA VAL A 38 -0.48 -1.83 13.69
C VAL A 38 -1.92 -2.34 13.62
N ILE A 39 -2.74 -1.60 12.88
CA ILE A 39 -4.11 -1.99 12.54
C ILE A 39 -4.17 -2.12 11.02
N TYR A 40 -4.46 -3.33 10.56
CA TYR A 40 -4.76 -3.60 9.16
C TYR A 40 -6.23 -3.29 8.91
N THR A 41 -6.50 -2.41 7.95
CA THR A 41 -7.87 -2.09 7.56
C THR A 41 -8.04 -2.25 6.06
N THR A 42 -9.18 -2.79 5.63
CA THR A 42 -9.48 -3.01 4.21
C THR A 42 -10.96 -2.81 3.92
N ILE A 43 -11.28 -2.41 2.68
CA ILE A 43 -12.66 -2.38 2.17
C ILE A 43 -13.20 -3.79 1.89
N SER A 44 -12.32 -4.78 1.73
CA SER A 44 -12.66 -6.17 1.43
C SER A 44 -13.06 -6.94 2.68
N THR A 45 -13.40 -8.23 2.51
CA THR A 45 -13.74 -9.14 3.60
C THR A 45 -12.55 -10.01 4.01
N GLU A 46 -12.62 -10.61 5.21
CA GLU A 46 -11.64 -11.62 5.63
C GLU A 46 -11.58 -12.79 4.65
N GLN A 47 -12.72 -13.19 4.09
CA GLN A 47 -12.76 -14.29 3.13
C GLN A 47 -12.00 -13.95 1.84
N ASP A 48 -12.00 -12.70 1.39
CA ASP A 48 -11.24 -12.28 0.21
C ASP A 48 -9.73 -12.41 0.44
N ASP A 49 -9.26 -12.04 1.63
CA ASP A 49 -7.86 -12.22 2.04
C ASP A 49 -7.47 -13.70 2.12
N LEU A 50 -8.34 -14.55 2.68
CA LEU A 50 -8.14 -15.99 2.72
C LEU A 50 -8.13 -16.61 1.31
N ASN A 51 -9.00 -16.14 0.42
CA ASN A 51 -9.01 -16.57 -0.98
C ASN A 51 -7.72 -16.17 -1.69
N TYR A 52 -7.20 -14.96 -1.42
CA TYR A 52 -5.92 -14.50 -1.96
C TYR A 52 -4.75 -15.35 -1.48
N LEU A 53 -4.74 -15.81 -0.24
CA LEU A 53 -3.71 -16.74 0.22
C LEU A 53 -3.75 -18.11 -0.48
N GLN A 54 -4.93 -18.55 -0.93
CA GLN A 54 -5.11 -19.85 -1.59
C GLN A 54 -4.73 -19.81 -3.08
N ASP A 55 -5.07 -18.73 -3.78
CA ASP A 55 -4.78 -18.57 -5.21
C ASP A 55 -4.43 -17.10 -5.54
N PRO A 56 -3.24 -16.63 -5.12
CA PRO A 56 -2.88 -15.23 -5.28
C PRO A 56 -2.76 -14.83 -6.75
N VAL A 57 -2.19 -15.70 -7.59
CA VAL A 57 -1.98 -15.44 -9.01
C VAL A 57 -3.30 -15.48 -9.79
N GLY A 58 -4.18 -16.44 -9.53
CA GLY A 58 -5.49 -16.47 -10.18
C GLY A 58 -6.34 -15.26 -9.82
N ILE A 59 -6.33 -14.84 -8.54
CA ILE A 59 -7.06 -13.63 -8.10
C ILE A 59 -6.51 -12.38 -8.78
N ILE A 60 -5.20 -12.18 -8.78
CA ILE A 60 -4.59 -10.98 -9.38
C ILE A 60 -4.75 -10.98 -10.91
N THR A 61 -4.60 -12.14 -11.56
CA THR A 61 -4.81 -12.27 -13.01
C THR A 61 -6.26 -11.92 -13.36
N LYS A 62 -7.24 -12.43 -12.60
CA LYS A 62 -8.66 -12.09 -12.78
C LYS A 62 -8.92 -10.59 -12.55
N LYS A 63 -8.33 -10.01 -11.51
CA LYS A 63 -8.45 -8.59 -11.16
C LYS A 63 -7.97 -7.68 -12.29
N TYR A 64 -6.84 -7.99 -12.92
CA TYR A 64 -6.24 -7.13 -13.94
C TYR A 64 -6.58 -7.50 -15.38
N LYS A 65 -7.29 -8.61 -15.65
CA LYS A 65 -7.61 -9.11 -17.00
C LYS A 65 -8.14 -8.03 -17.95
N ASP A 66 -9.10 -7.23 -17.46
CA ASP A 66 -9.77 -6.16 -18.21
C ASP A 66 -9.41 -4.76 -17.67
N HIS A 67 -8.26 -4.64 -17.00
CA HIS A 67 -7.78 -3.41 -16.38
C HIS A 67 -6.74 -2.70 -17.25
N LYS A 68 -6.61 -1.38 -17.11
CA LYS A 68 -5.54 -0.61 -17.76
C LYS A 68 -4.11 -1.00 -17.34
N TYR A 69 -3.98 -1.83 -16.30
CA TYR A 69 -2.70 -2.35 -15.81
C TYR A 69 -2.43 -3.79 -16.21
N LYS A 70 -3.27 -4.40 -17.07
CA LYS A 70 -3.11 -5.79 -17.50
C LYS A 70 -1.69 -6.10 -18.00
N ASP A 71 -1.08 -5.15 -18.71
CA ASP A 71 0.23 -5.33 -19.34
C ASP A 71 1.40 -5.24 -18.34
N PHE A 72 1.15 -4.77 -17.11
CA PHE A 72 2.11 -4.81 -16.02
C PHE A 72 2.13 -6.16 -15.30
N VAL A 73 1.09 -6.99 -15.47
CA VAL A 73 0.95 -8.29 -14.80
C VAL A 73 1.20 -9.42 -15.80
N LYS A 74 2.28 -10.15 -15.59
CA LYS A 74 2.62 -11.32 -16.41
C LYS A 74 3.14 -12.45 -15.53
N ASP A 75 2.59 -13.64 -15.74
CA ASP A 75 3.02 -14.88 -15.06
C ASP A 75 3.11 -14.71 -13.52
N GLY A 76 2.11 -14.07 -12.91
CA GLY A 76 2.08 -13.84 -11.46
C GLY A 76 3.06 -12.78 -10.95
N ILE A 77 3.68 -11.99 -11.82
CA ILE A 77 4.61 -10.92 -11.47
C ILE A 77 4.08 -9.59 -12.00
N TRP A 78 4.06 -8.57 -11.14
CA TRP A 78 3.95 -7.18 -11.55
C TRP A 78 5.32 -6.65 -11.94
N ASN A 79 5.43 -5.95 -13.08
CA ASN A 79 6.69 -5.37 -13.52
C ASN A 79 6.53 -3.93 -14.04
N ASP A 80 7.05 -2.98 -13.27
CA ASP A 80 7.22 -1.59 -13.68
C ASP A 80 8.62 -1.42 -14.29
N SER A 81 8.72 -1.72 -15.58
CA SER A 81 10.00 -1.91 -16.28
C SER A 81 10.89 -0.67 -16.30
N LYS A 82 10.32 0.54 -16.37
CA LYS A 82 11.10 1.78 -16.39
C LYS A 82 11.49 2.27 -14.99
N GLN A 83 10.75 1.86 -13.95
CA GLN A 83 11.17 2.08 -12.56
C GLN A 83 12.11 1.00 -12.02
N ASN A 84 12.28 -0.10 -12.75
CA ASN A 84 13.04 -1.29 -12.32
C ASN A 84 12.50 -1.82 -10.98
N VAL A 85 11.16 -1.90 -10.88
CA VAL A 85 10.41 -2.37 -9.71
C VAL A 85 9.54 -3.54 -10.10
N SER A 86 9.64 -4.64 -9.38
CA SER A 86 8.76 -5.79 -9.52
C SER A 86 8.13 -6.23 -8.21
N PHE A 87 6.96 -6.87 -8.31
CA PHE A 87 6.29 -7.52 -7.20
C PHE A 87 5.92 -8.95 -7.61
N ASP A 88 6.31 -9.91 -6.79
CA ASP A 88 6.02 -11.33 -7.01
C ASP A 88 4.75 -11.70 -6.23
N PHE A 89 3.65 -11.94 -6.94
CA PHE A 89 2.37 -12.27 -6.31
C PHE A 89 2.35 -13.68 -5.72
N TYR A 90 3.30 -14.55 -6.06
CA TYR A 90 3.44 -15.85 -5.38
C TYR A 90 3.93 -15.68 -3.93
N ASP A 91 4.60 -14.57 -3.60
CA ASP A 91 5.07 -14.31 -2.24
C ASP A 91 3.95 -13.79 -1.32
N THR A 92 3.19 -14.73 -0.75
CA THR A 92 2.14 -14.45 0.24
C THR A 92 2.64 -14.48 1.68
N THR A 93 3.97 -14.55 1.91
CA THR A 93 4.56 -14.70 3.25
C THR A 93 4.09 -13.63 4.22
N ILE A 94 4.05 -12.38 3.77
CA ILE A 94 3.70 -11.22 4.61
C ILE A 94 2.21 -11.09 4.80
N PRO A 95 1.37 -11.15 3.74
CA PRO A 95 -0.07 -11.27 3.91
C PRO A 95 -0.44 -12.34 4.93
N LYS A 96 0.14 -13.54 4.81
CA LYS A 96 -0.10 -14.65 5.75
C LYS A 96 0.27 -14.28 7.19
N LYS A 97 1.47 -13.71 7.41
CA LYS A 97 1.91 -13.27 8.74
C LYS A 97 1.03 -12.18 9.34
N ILE A 98 0.51 -11.26 8.53
CA ILE A 98 -0.44 -10.23 9.00
C ILE A 98 -1.72 -10.90 9.48
N LEU A 99 -2.32 -11.78 8.68
CA LEU A 99 -3.58 -12.46 9.02
C LEU A 99 -3.45 -13.36 10.25
N GLU A 100 -2.34 -14.10 10.37
CA GLU A 100 -2.08 -14.99 11.53
C GLU A 100 -1.68 -14.25 12.82
N SER A 101 -1.22 -12.99 12.72
CA SER A 101 -0.72 -12.24 13.88
C SER A 101 -1.83 -11.83 14.86
N LYS A 102 -1.73 -12.20 16.13
CA LYS A 102 -2.65 -11.72 17.17
C LYS A 102 -2.40 -10.28 17.61
N GLU A 103 -1.22 -9.74 17.29
CA GLU A 103 -0.79 -8.38 17.66
C GLU A 103 -1.28 -7.32 16.68
N ILE A 104 -1.59 -7.73 15.44
CA ILE A 104 -2.13 -6.86 14.40
C ILE A 104 -3.65 -6.98 14.43
N GLU A 105 -4.32 -5.90 14.81
CA GLU A 105 -5.78 -5.76 14.76
C GLU A 105 -6.21 -5.72 13.28
N LYS A 106 -7.31 -6.40 12.94
CA LYS A 106 -7.89 -6.41 11.58
C LYS A 106 -9.29 -5.85 11.59
N ILE A 107 -9.58 -4.95 10.65
CA ILE A 107 -10.89 -4.37 10.45
C ILE A 107 -11.23 -4.44 8.97
N TYR A 108 -12.35 -5.08 8.66
CA TYR A 108 -12.81 -5.32 7.30
C TYR A 108 -13.99 -4.42 6.96
N GLU A 109 -14.32 -4.33 5.67
CA GLU A 109 -15.50 -3.62 5.15
C GLU A 109 -15.57 -2.15 5.61
N ILE A 110 -14.43 -1.46 5.57
CA ILE A 110 -14.30 -0.09 6.08
C ILE A 110 -14.75 0.99 5.10
N ASP A 111 -15.08 2.16 5.66
CA ASP A 111 -14.94 3.45 4.98
C ASP A 111 -13.62 4.12 5.41
N ILE A 112 -12.78 4.52 4.44
CA ILE A 112 -11.44 5.07 4.74
C ILE A 112 -11.53 6.33 5.60
N ILE A 113 -12.46 7.23 5.27
CA ILE A 113 -12.58 8.50 5.98
C ILE A 113 -12.91 8.23 7.44
N SER A 114 -13.86 7.33 7.68
CA SER A 114 -14.23 6.89 9.02
C SER A 114 -13.04 6.27 9.78
N VAL A 115 -12.18 5.49 9.12
CA VAL A 115 -10.96 4.94 9.76
C VAL A 115 -9.98 6.05 10.11
N ILE A 116 -9.69 6.95 9.18
CA ILE A 116 -8.74 8.03 9.42
C ILE A 116 -9.24 8.95 10.53
N GLU A 117 -10.50 9.37 10.48
CA GLU A 117 -11.11 10.21 11.51
C GLU A 117 -11.12 9.54 12.89
N LYS A 118 -11.38 8.23 12.95
CA LYS A 118 -11.39 7.47 14.20
C LYS A 118 -10.01 7.37 14.84
N TYR A 119 -8.97 7.15 14.05
CA TYR A 119 -7.65 6.81 14.58
C TYR A 119 -6.64 7.97 14.53
N GLN A 120 -6.94 9.07 13.83
CA GLN A 120 -6.01 10.20 13.72
C GLN A 120 -5.76 10.84 15.10
N ASN A 121 -4.49 11.02 15.42
CA ASN A 121 -4.00 11.77 16.57
C ASN A 121 -2.50 12.08 16.34
N GLU A 122 -1.85 12.71 17.33
CA GLU A 122 -0.45 13.11 17.24
C GLU A 122 0.53 11.94 17.09
N ASP A 123 0.17 10.74 17.54
CA ASP A 123 0.98 9.51 17.53
C ASP A 123 0.61 8.52 16.43
N THR A 124 -0.37 8.86 15.59
CA THR A 124 -0.82 8.03 14.47
C THR A 124 -0.23 8.47 13.14
N LEU A 125 0.07 7.48 12.31
CA LEU A 125 0.41 7.61 10.89
C LEU A 125 -0.38 6.58 10.08
N PHE A 126 -0.79 6.93 8.87
CA PHE A 126 -1.47 6.04 7.93
C PHE A 126 -0.56 5.74 6.74
N ILE A 127 -0.55 4.49 6.27
CA ILE A 127 0.13 4.09 5.03
C ILE A 127 -0.95 3.82 3.97
N LEU A 128 -0.86 4.52 2.84
CA LEU A 128 -1.84 4.46 1.75
C LEU A 128 -1.16 4.03 0.44
N GLY A 129 -1.71 3.01 -0.21
CA GLY A 129 -1.39 2.63 -1.59
C GLY A 129 -2.33 3.32 -2.59
N LEU A 130 -1.77 4.00 -3.60
CA LEU A 130 -2.54 4.81 -4.56
C LEU A 130 -1.81 5.01 -5.89
N ASN A 131 -2.50 5.58 -6.89
CA ASN A 131 -1.86 6.01 -8.14
C ASN A 131 -1.38 7.47 -8.04
N ALA A 132 -0.05 7.68 -8.09
CA ALA A 132 0.57 9.01 -8.06
C ALA A 132 0.24 9.88 -9.27
N ASN A 133 -0.02 9.30 -10.45
CA ASN A 133 -0.41 10.08 -11.63
C ASN A 133 -1.78 10.72 -11.42
N VAL A 134 -2.73 10.00 -10.80
CA VAL A 134 -4.05 10.55 -10.44
C VAL A 134 -3.93 11.53 -9.28
N LEU A 135 -3.14 11.18 -8.26
CA LEU A 135 -2.99 12.00 -7.06
C LEU A 135 -2.43 13.40 -7.37
N TYR A 136 -1.46 13.48 -8.28
CA TYR A 136 -0.75 14.72 -8.61
C TYR A 136 -1.07 15.27 -10.01
N GLY A 137 -2.06 14.71 -10.70
CA GLY A 137 -2.45 15.17 -12.05
C GLY A 137 -1.34 15.05 -13.09
N ARG A 138 -0.53 13.99 -13.03
CA ARG A 138 0.58 13.75 -13.98
C ARG A 138 0.13 12.88 -15.13
N GLU A 139 0.71 13.14 -16.30
CA GLU A 139 0.52 12.28 -17.46
C GLU A 139 1.13 10.89 -17.22
N PRO A 140 0.39 9.80 -17.50
CA PRO A 140 0.93 8.45 -17.46
C PRO A 140 2.12 8.30 -18.41
N GLN A 141 3.17 7.62 -17.96
CA GLN A 141 4.32 7.32 -18.78
C GLN A 141 4.31 5.85 -19.17
N GLU A 142 4.62 5.55 -20.43
CA GLU A 142 4.70 4.17 -20.92
C GLU A 142 5.69 3.36 -20.07
N GLY A 143 5.27 2.17 -19.63
CA GLY A 143 6.09 1.28 -18.81
C GLY A 143 6.22 1.70 -17.34
N ILE A 144 5.46 2.71 -16.91
CA ILE A 144 5.30 3.16 -15.52
C ILE A 144 3.82 3.15 -15.15
N SER A 145 3.46 2.32 -14.18
CA SER A 145 2.08 2.15 -13.73
C SER A 145 1.54 3.34 -12.96
N GLY A 146 2.44 4.07 -12.28
CA GLY A 146 2.09 5.14 -11.34
C GLY A 146 1.68 4.63 -9.95
N GLY A 147 1.70 3.32 -9.70
CA GLY A 147 1.49 2.77 -8.36
C GLY A 147 2.51 3.33 -7.38
N HIS A 148 2.03 3.77 -6.22
CA HIS A 148 2.84 4.49 -5.24
C HIS A 148 2.30 4.30 -3.82
N VAL A 149 3.20 4.45 -2.84
CA VAL A 149 2.85 4.42 -1.41
C VAL A 149 3.19 5.76 -0.80
N VAL A 150 2.22 6.32 -0.07
CA VAL A 150 2.40 7.57 0.68
C VAL A 150 2.08 7.37 2.15
N LEU A 151 2.60 8.29 2.96
CA LEU A 151 2.22 8.42 4.36
C LEU A 151 1.16 9.49 4.48
N CYS A 152 0.19 9.31 5.37
CA CYS A 152 -0.87 10.28 5.65
C CYS A 152 -0.90 10.53 7.15
N LYS A 153 -0.98 11.80 7.56
CA LYS A 153 -1.08 12.18 8.98
C LYS A 153 -2.52 12.24 9.46
N GLY A 154 -3.44 12.63 8.59
CA GLY A 154 -4.85 12.74 8.94
C GLY A 154 -5.68 13.38 7.84
N TYR A 155 -6.93 13.64 8.18
CA TYR A 155 -7.92 14.27 7.34
C TYR A 155 -8.65 15.37 8.12
N LYS A 156 -8.62 16.59 7.58
CA LYS A 156 -9.23 17.77 8.19
C LYS A 156 -9.72 18.74 7.12
N ASP A 157 -10.90 19.32 7.34
CA ASP A 157 -11.50 20.37 6.49
C ASP A 157 -11.55 20.00 4.99
N GLY A 158 -11.83 18.73 4.67
CA GLY A 158 -11.90 18.25 3.28
C GLY A 158 -10.57 17.86 2.65
N MET A 159 -9.47 17.97 3.39
CA MET A 159 -8.11 17.77 2.90
C MET A 159 -7.37 16.68 3.69
N PHE A 160 -6.61 15.86 2.98
CA PHE A 160 -5.65 14.92 3.55
C PHE A 160 -4.30 15.59 3.67
N GLU A 161 -3.62 15.38 4.79
CA GLU A 161 -2.21 15.75 4.95
C GLU A 161 -1.33 14.56 4.58
N ILE A 162 -0.63 14.64 3.45
CA ILE A 162 0.13 13.57 2.84
C ILE A 162 1.63 13.90 2.81
N TYR A 163 2.42 12.96 3.31
CA TYR A 163 3.87 12.96 3.25
C TYR A 163 4.33 11.89 2.26
N ASP A 164 4.88 12.35 1.14
CA ASP A 164 5.40 11.49 0.08
C ASP A 164 6.93 11.68 -0.04
N PRO A 165 7.75 10.63 0.02
CA PRO A 165 9.20 10.77 -0.14
C PRO A 165 9.66 10.96 -1.60
N GLY A 166 8.74 11.02 -2.57
CA GLY A 166 9.04 11.10 -4.00
C GLY A 166 9.82 12.38 -4.40
N PRO A 167 10.69 12.31 -5.42
CA PRO A 167 11.63 13.40 -5.75
C PRO A 167 11.02 14.55 -6.58
N TYR A 168 9.70 14.65 -6.64
CA TYR A 168 8.96 15.64 -7.45
C TYR A 168 8.19 16.63 -6.55
N GLU A 169 7.86 17.79 -7.12
CA GLU A 169 7.03 18.80 -6.47
C GLU A 169 5.62 18.25 -6.22
N LYS A 170 5.08 18.55 -5.04
CA LYS A 170 3.82 18.00 -4.56
C LYS A 170 3.27 18.83 -3.41
N PRO A 171 1.94 18.96 -3.31
CA PRO A 171 1.30 19.61 -2.17
C PRO A 171 1.27 18.68 -0.95
N ASP A 172 1.45 19.25 0.24
CA ASP A 172 1.28 18.51 1.50
C ASP A 172 -0.21 18.24 1.82
N PHE A 173 -1.12 19.08 1.29
CA PHE A 173 -2.56 18.94 1.50
C PHE A 173 -3.29 18.63 0.20
N ILE A 174 -4.03 17.52 0.16
CA ILE A 174 -4.69 17.03 -1.06
C ILE A 174 -6.20 16.84 -0.81
N PRO A 175 -7.09 17.30 -1.72
CA PRO A 175 -8.53 17.13 -1.55
C PRO A 175 -8.95 15.66 -1.43
N LYS A 176 -9.94 15.40 -0.57
CA LYS A 176 -10.55 14.08 -0.35
C LYS A 176 -10.83 13.33 -1.64
N ASP A 177 -11.54 13.97 -2.57
CA ASP A 177 -12.00 13.31 -3.79
C ASP A 177 -10.83 12.89 -4.68
N THR A 178 -9.75 13.66 -4.69
CA THR A 178 -8.51 13.34 -5.41
C THR A 178 -7.83 12.12 -4.80
N VAL A 179 -7.69 12.06 -3.47
CA VAL A 179 -7.07 10.90 -2.78
C VAL A 179 -7.89 9.63 -3.01
N LEU A 180 -9.21 9.70 -2.83
CA LEU A 180 -10.09 8.55 -3.03
C LEU A 180 -10.13 8.09 -4.49
N ALA A 181 -10.06 9.03 -5.45
CA ALA A 181 -9.94 8.69 -6.87
C ALA A 181 -8.61 7.98 -7.15
N ALA A 182 -7.50 8.46 -6.60
CA ALA A 182 -6.19 7.86 -6.79
C ALA A 182 -6.09 6.43 -6.21
N MET A 183 -6.70 6.18 -5.05
CA MET A 183 -6.76 4.84 -4.46
C MET A 183 -7.60 3.89 -5.32
N LYS A 184 -8.82 4.31 -5.70
CA LYS A 184 -9.74 3.51 -6.53
C LYS A 184 -9.20 3.21 -7.92
N ASP A 185 -8.42 4.13 -8.47
CA ASP A 185 -7.77 3.97 -9.77
C ASP A 185 -6.67 2.90 -9.75
N LEU A 186 -5.93 2.79 -8.64
CA LEU A 186 -4.93 1.73 -8.47
C LEU A 186 -5.60 0.36 -8.23
N SER A 187 -6.59 0.34 -7.33
CA SER A 187 -7.28 -0.88 -6.92
C SER A 187 -8.66 -0.56 -6.37
N LYS A 188 -9.67 -1.36 -6.72
CA LYS A 188 -10.99 -1.29 -6.06
C LYS A 188 -10.96 -1.84 -4.63
N ASP A 189 -10.06 -2.81 -4.41
CA ASP A 189 -9.81 -3.46 -3.13
C ASP A 189 -8.51 -2.87 -2.57
N TYR A 190 -8.62 -1.79 -1.79
CA TYR A 190 -7.47 -1.11 -1.20
C TYR A 190 -7.44 -1.29 0.31
N ASN A 191 -6.23 -1.16 0.84
CA ASN A 191 -5.94 -1.32 2.25
C ASN A 191 -5.39 -0.01 2.81
N VAL A 192 -5.66 0.24 4.08
CA VAL A 192 -5.03 1.32 4.86
C VAL A 192 -4.44 0.70 6.10
N TYR A 193 -3.16 0.95 6.34
CA TYR A 193 -2.51 0.53 7.59
C TYR A 193 -2.45 1.71 8.54
N VAL A 194 -3.01 1.55 9.73
CA VAL A 194 -2.87 2.50 10.83
C VAL A 194 -1.67 2.09 11.67
N ILE A 195 -0.73 2.99 11.85
CA ILE A 195 0.47 2.81 12.66
C ILE A 195 0.36 3.76 13.85
N VAL A 196 0.39 3.22 15.05
CA VAL A 196 0.24 4.00 16.29
C VAL A 196 1.48 3.82 17.14
N ASN A 197 2.12 4.92 17.50
CA ASN A 197 3.11 4.93 18.57
C ASN A 197 2.39 4.83 19.92
N GLN A 198 2.70 3.80 20.72
CA GLN A 198 2.09 3.59 22.04
C GLN A 198 2.96 4.09 23.19
N HIS A 199 4.09 4.76 22.88
CA HIS A 199 5.11 5.17 23.84
C HIS A 199 5.19 6.69 23.98
#